data_AF-A0A1C9WTT3-F1
#
_entry.id   AF-A0A1C9WTT3-F1
#
_cell.length_a   1.000
_cell.length_b   1.000
_cell.length_c   1.000
_cell.angle_alpha   90.00
_cell.angle_beta   90.00
_cell.angle_gamma   90.00
#
_symmetry.space_group_name_H-M   'P 1'
#
loop_
_entity.id
_entity.type
_entity.pdbx_description
1 polymer ?
#
loop_
_entity_poly.entity_id
_entity_poly.type
_entity_poly.pdbx_seq_one_letter_code
_entity_poly.pdbx_strand_id
1 'polypeptide(L)'
;MTASRKRFTQEFKDELCREVITTSKPIKDVATAYGVGPETLRNWLVKYREANGGTEVDLTVSERARLKELEREVQELRAETAFLKKASAYFAREQR
;
A
#
# COMPACT_ATOMS: atom_id res chain seq x y z
N MET A 1 17.21 6.86 -31.88
CA MET A 1 18.20 5.96 -31.26
C MET A 1 17.45 4.94 -30.41
N THR A 2 17.48 3.66 -30.78
CA THR A 2 16.84 2.58 -30.02
C THR A 2 17.70 2.25 -28.81
N ALA A 3 17.27 2.68 -27.62
CA ALA A 3 17.97 2.36 -26.37
C ALA A 3 18.06 0.83 -26.20
N SER A 4 19.27 0.33 -25.93
CA SER A 4 19.53 -1.08 -25.65
C SER A 4 18.70 -1.49 -24.42
N ARG A 5 17.78 -2.45 -24.61
CA ARG A 5 16.97 -2.96 -23.49
C ARG A 5 17.84 -3.82 -22.60
N LYS A 6 18.07 -3.35 -21.36
CA LYS A 6 18.62 -4.20 -20.29
C LYS A 6 17.75 -5.45 -20.18
N ARG A 7 18.35 -6.63 -20.36
CA ARG A 7 17.67 -7.92 -20.18
C ARG A 7 17.77 -8.29 -18.71
N PHE A 8 16.63 -8.41 -18.05
CA PHE A 8 16.52 -8.91 -16.69
C PHE A 8 16.10 -10.38 -16.72
N THR A 9 16.67 -11.18 -15.82
CA THR A 9 16.31 -12.59 -15.65
C THR A 9 14.88 -12.72 -15.13
N GLN A 10 14.28 -13.91 -15.24
CA GLN A 10 12.91 -14.09 -14.79
C GLN A 10 12.82 -14.09 -13.26
N GLU A 11 13.81 -14.70 -12.60
CA GLU A 11 13.92 -14.75 -11.14
C GLU A 11 13.98 -13.34 -10.54
N PHE A 12 14.75 -12.44 -11.16
CA PHE A 12 14.84 -11.05 -10.71
C PHE A 12 13.51 -10.31 -10.82
N LYS A 13 12.76 -10.52 -11.92
CA LYS A 13 11.45 -9.89 -12.09
C LYS A 13 10.46 -10.39 -11.04
N ASP A 14 10.47 -11.69 -10.78
CA ASP A 14 9.57 -12.32 -9.82
C ASP A 14 9.90 -11.89 -8.38
N GLU A 15 11.18 -11.73 -8.05
CA GLU A 15 11.63 -11.20 -6.77
C GLU A 15 11.16 -9.77 -6.54
N LEU A 16 11.33 -8.86 -7.51
CA LEU A 16 10.80 -7.50 -7.39
C LEU A 16 9.27 -7.48 -7.28
N CYS A 17 8.56 -8.33 -8.03
CA CYS A 17 7.11 -8.42 -7.94
C CYS A 17 6.67 -8.90 -6.55
N ARG A 18 7.38 -9.88 -6.00
CA ARG A 18 7.15 -10.39 -4.64
C ARG A 18 7.45 -9.32 -3.59
N GLU A 19 8.54 -8.57 -3.70
CA GLU A 19 8.86 -7.52 -2.72
C GLU A 19 7.77 -6.45 -2.64
N VAL A 20 7.25 -6.02 -3.80
CA VAL A 20 6.15 -5.05 -3.87
C VAL A 20 4.88 -5.59 -3.18
N ILE A 21 4.55 -6.86 -3.42
CA ILE A 21 3.36 -7.51 -2.84
C ILE A 21 3.52 -7.73 -1.33
N THR A 22 4.66 -8.27 -0.89
CA THR A 22 4.88 -8.62 0.53
C THR A 22 5.10 -7.41 1.42
N THR A 23 5.78 -6.37 0.91
CA THR A 23 6.17 -5.21 1.74
C THR A 23 5.20 -4.04 1.62
N SER A 24 4.19 -4.14 0.74
CA SER A 24 3.24 -3.06 0.40
C SER A 24 3.93 -1.73 0.04
N LYS A 25 5.18 -1.77 -0.40
CA LYS A 25 5.94 -0.58 -0.80
C LYS A 25 5.43 -0.06 -2.15
N PRO A 26 5.46 1.27 -2.39
CA PRO A 26 5.13 1.82 -3.69
C PRO A 26 6.05 1.28 -4.78
N ILE A 27 5.48 0.93 -5.94
CA ILE A 27 6.22 0.47 -7.13
C ILE A 27 7.38 1.42 -7.48
N LYS A 28 7.19 2.73 -7.29
CA LYS A 28 8.19 3.75 -7.58
C LYS A 28 9.45 3.60 -6.71
N ASP A 29 9.28 3.32 -5.42
CA ASP A 29 10.41 3.19 -4.49
C ASP A 29 11.21 1.93 -4.78
N VAL A 30 10.51 0.81 -4.98
CA VAL A 30 11.16 -0.46 -5.35
C VAL A 30 11.87 -0.32 -6.70
N ALA A 31 11.20 0.24 -7.71
CA ALA A 31 11.82 0.44 -9.03
C ALA A 31 13.08 1.32 -8.95
N THR A 32 13.04 2.40 -8.17
CA THR A 32 14.18 3.30 -7.98
C THR A 32 15.34 2.61 -7.25
N ALA A 33 15.05 1.82 -6.22
CA ALA A 33 16.06 1.08 -5.45
C ALA A 33 16.87 0.10 -6.31
N TYR A 34 16.22 -0.56 -7.27
CA TYR A 34 16.85 -1.55 -8.15
C TYR A 34 17.22 -1.00 -9.54
N GLY A 35 17.06 0.30 -9.78
CA GLY A 35 17.38 0.94 -11.06
C GLY A 35 16.53 0.44 -12.24
N VAL A 36 15.30 0.00 -11.96
CA VAL A 36 14.31 -0.44 -12.95
C VAL A 36 13.34 0.72 -13.22
N GLY A 37 12.83 0.83 -14.44
CA GLY A 37 11.78 1.82 -14.73
C GLY A 37 10.48 1.47 -14.00
N PRO A 38 9.79 2.42 -13.35
CA PRO A 38 8.56 2.15 -12.58
C PRO A 38 7.45 1.54 -13.45
N GLU A 39 7.30 1.98 -14.70
CA GLU A 39 6.37 1.37 -15.67
C GLU A 39 6.77 -0.05 -16.07
N THR A 40 8.07 -0.34 -16.12
CA THR A 40 8.57 -1.68 -16.44
C THR A 40 8.22 -2.65 -15.32
N LEU A 41 8.45 -2.25 -14.07
CA LEU A 41 8.06 -3.05 -12.91
C LEU A 41 6.54 -3.25 -12.83
N ARG A 42 5.75 -2.20 -13.11
CA ARG A 42 4.29 -2.31 -13.19
C ARG A 42 3.85 -3.37 -14.20
N ASN A 43 4.45 -3.38 -15.39
CA ASN A 43 4.12 -4.36 -16.44
C ASN A 43 4.50 -5.79 -16.05
N TRP A 44 5.61 -5.97 -15.32
CA TRP A 44 5.98 -7.30 -14.79
C TRP A 44 4.99 -7.76 -13.72
N LEU A 45 4.54 -6.84 -12.85
CA LEU A 45 3.63 -7.15 -11.77
C LEU A 45 2.25 -7.59 -12.28
N VAL A 46 1.76 -6.98 -13.36
CA VAL A 46 0.54 -7.41 -14.06
C VAL A 46 0.70 -8.85 -14.57
N LYS A 47 1.79 -9.13 -15.30
CA LYS A 47 2.07 -10.48 -15.83
C LYS A 47 2.27 -11.52 -14.74
N TYR A 48 2.93 -11.14 -13.65
CA TYR A 48 3.14 -11.99 -12.48
C TYR A 48 1.79 -12.37 -11.84
N ARG A 49 0.86 -11.42 -11.70
CA ARG A 49 -0.49 -11.68 -11.18
C ARG A 49 -1.32 -12.54 -12.12
N GLU A 50 -1.24 -12.32 -13.44
CA GLU A 50 -1.91 -13.15 -14.45
C GLU A 50 -1.42 -14.60 -14.38
N ALA A 51 -0.10 -14.81 -14.27
CA ALA A 51 0.51 -16.13 -14.20
C ALA A 51 0.22 -16.87 -12.88
N ASN A 52 0.01 -16.15 -11.77
CA ASN A 52 -0.27 -16.71 -10.45
C ASN A 52 -1.78 -16.82 -10.14
N GLY A 53 -2.66 -16.81 -11.15
CA GLY A 53 -4.09 -17.10 -10.97
C GLY A 53 -4.96 -15.89 -10.62
N GLY A 54 -4.66 -14.74 -11.23
CA GLY A 54 -5.26 -13.43 -10.94
C GLY A 54 -6.77 -13.41 -10.77
N THR A 55 -7.20 -13.16 -9.53
CA THR A 55 -8.52 -12.59 -9.19
C THR A 55 -8.32 -11.39 -8.25
N GLU A 56 -7.32 -10.56 -8.51
CA GLU A 56 -6.91 -9.46 -7.61
C GLU A 56 -6.68 -8.14 -8.35
N VAL A 57 -7.30 -8.00 -9.53
CA VAL A 57 -7.16 -6.80 -10.37
C VAL A 57 -7.94 -5.61 -9.80
N ASP A 58 -8.91 -5.85 -8.90
CA ASP A 58 -9.71 -4.78 -8.29
C ASP A 58 -9.09 -4.17 -7.01
N LEU A 59 -8.15 -4.87 -6.38
CA LEU A 59 -7.71 -4.49 -5.04
C LEU A 59 -6.82 -3.24 -5.02
N THR A 60 -6.01 -2.92 -6.03
CA THR A 60 -5.06 -1.78 -5.88
C THR A 60 -5.68 -0.38 -5.85
N VAL A 61 -6.88 -0.20 -6.43
CA VAL A 61 -7.65 1.06 -6.35
C VAL A 61 -8.59 1.02 -5.15
N SER A 62 -9.22 -0.14 -4.91
CA SER A 62 -10.11 -0.39 -3.77
C SER A 62 -9.40 -0.31 -2.42
N GLU A 63 -8.16 -0.80 -2.32
CA GLU A 63 -7.33 -0.80 -1.12
C GLU A 63 -6.91 0.61 -0.70
N ARG A 64 -6.58 1.49 -1.65
CA ARG A 64 -6.28 2.90 -1.32
C ARG A 64 -7.52 3.64 -0.84
N ALA A 65 -8.67 3.41 -1.46
CA ALA A 65 -9.93 3.99 -1.02
C ALA A 65 -10.30 3.47 0.38
N ARG A 66 -10.15 2.15 0.60
CA ARG A 66 -10.38 1.49 1.89
C ARG A 66 -9.42 1.97 2.97
N LEU A 67 -8.14 2.18 2.65
CA LEU A 67 -7.16 2.74 3.57
C LEU A 67 -7.55 4.15 3.99
N LYS A 68 -7.92 5.01 3.04
CA LYS A 68 -8.32 6.39 3.34
C LYS A 68 -9.59 6.43 4.21
N GLU A 69 -10.56 5.57 3.92
CA GLU A 69 -11.77 5.44 4.74
C GLU A 69 -11.43 4.98 6.15
N LEU A 70 -10.57 3.96 6.27
CA LEU A 70 -10.14 3.44 7.57
C LEU A 70 -9.33 4.46 8.37
N GLU A 71 -8.48 5.26 7.72
CA GLU A 71 -7.76 6.36 8.37
C GLU A 71 -8.71 7.44 8.90
N ARG A 72 -9.77 7.75 8.14
CA ARG A 72 -10.82 8.68 8.57
C ARG A 72 -11.58 8.15 9.77
N GLU A 73 -12.02 6.89 9.72
CA GLU A 73 -12.73 6.24 10.82
C GLU A 73 -11.89 6.20 12.09
N VAL A 74 -10.59 5.89 11.97
CA VAL A 74 -9.66 5.94 13.11
C VAL A 74 -9.53 7.35 13.70
N GLN A 75 -9.54 8.40 12.87
CA GLN A 75 -9.51 9.77 13.36
C GLN A 75 -10.79 10.14 14.11
N GLU A 76 -11.96 9.76 13.59
CA GLU A 76 -13.26 10.03 14.23
C GLU A 76 -13.37 9.30 15.57
N LEU A 77 -13.03 8.00 15.61
CA LEU A 77 -12.99 7.22 16.86
C LEU A 77 -12.01 7.80 17.89
N ARG A 78 -10.84 8.29 17.45
CA ARG A 78 -9.89 8.95 18.36
C ARG A 78 -10.44 10.27 18.91
N ALA A 79 -11.17 11.04 18.11
CA ALA A 79 -11.80 12.27 18.56
C ALA A 79 -12.91 11.99 19.58
N GLU A 80 -13.76 10.98 19.32
CA GLU A 80 -14.84 10.58 20.23
C GLU A 80 -14.29 10.04 21.56
N THR A 81 -13.30 9.15 21.51
CA THR A 81 -12.66 8.65 22.73
C THR A 81 -11.97 9.77 23.53
N ALA A 82 -11.38 10.77 22.87
CA ALA A 82 -10.82 11.93 23.54
C ALA A 82 -11.91 12.79 24.19
N PHE A 83 -13.06 12.97 23.53
CA PHE A 83 -14.20 13.69 24.08
C PHE A 83 -14.77 12.98 25.31
N LEU A 84 -15.04 11.67 25.22
CA LEU A 84 -15.56 10.86 26.32
C LEU A 84 -14.59 10.84 27.52
N LYS A 85 -13.28 10.79 27.26
CA LYS A 85 -12.25 10.92 28.31
C LYS A 85 -12.31 12.29 29.00
N LYS A 86 -12.51 13.38 28.24
CA LYS A 86 -12.65 14.72 28.84
C LYS A 86 -13.93 14.84 29.66
N ALA A 87 -15.05 14.30 29.16
CA ALA A 87 -16.34 14.32 29.85
C ALA A 87 -16.29 13.50 31.14
N SER A 88 -15.83 12.25 31.08
CA SER A 88 -15.63 11.41 32.28
C SER A 88 -14.68 12.08 33.28
N ALA A 89 -13.57 12.65 32.80
CA ALA A 89 -12.67 13.40 33.66
C ALA A 89 -13.33 14.63 34.27
N TYR A 90 -14.28 15.30 33.62
CA TYR A 90 -15.05 16.45 34.14
C TYR A 90 -16.04 16.04 35.23
N PHE A 91 -16.83 15.00 34.97
CA PHE A 91 -17.79 14.49 35.96
C PHE A 91 -17.09 13.92 37.21
N ALA A 92 -15.93 13.28 37.04
CA ALA A 92 -15.13 12.80 38.17
C ALA A 92 -14.60 13.93 39.09
N ARG A 93 -14.49 15.17 38.60
CA ARG A 93 -14.09 16.35 39.40
C ARG A 93 -15.26 16.93 40.18
N GLU A 94 -16.44 16.96 39.57
CA GLU A 94 -17.66 17.51 40.18
C GLU A 94 -18.25 16.61 41.29
N GLN A 95 -17.93 15.33 41.31
CA GLN A 95 -18.34 14.39 42.37
C GLN A 95 -17.49 14.46 43.65
N ARG A 96 -16.58 15.44 43.77
CA ARG A 96 -15.71 15.66 44.93
C ARG A 96 -16.10 16.93 45.68
#